data_AF-A0A830CAU6-F1
#
_entry.id   AF-A0A830CAU6-F1
#
_cell.length_a   1.000
_cell.length_b   1.000
_cell.length_c   1.000
_cell.angle_alpha   90.00
_cell.angle_beta   90.00
_cell.angle_gamma   90.00
#
_symmetry.space_group_name_H-M   'P 1'
#
loop_
_entity.id
_entity.type
_entity.pdbx_description
1 polymer ?
#
loop_
_entity_poly.entity_id
_entity_poly.type
_entity_poly.pdbx_seq_one_letter_code
_entity_poly.pdbx_strand_id
1 'polypeptide(L)'
;GSSAIVCAALSCLLDFYQVRHLIKVEVRPNHILDAERELGIVAGLQDRVAQVYGGLVYMDFNKKHMDEFGHGDYIRMDVDLLPPLYLIYAENPSDSGKVHSTVRQRWLIGDEFIISSMEEVAKIALEGRTALIEKDHTKLASLMNRNFDLRRQMFGDDALGAVNIEMVEVVRRVGAASKFTGSGGAVVVFCPQVR
;
A
#
# COMPACT_ATOMS: atom_id res chain seq x y z
N GLY A 1 2.28 -3.96 12.16
CA GLY A 1 2.51 -4.88 11.03
C GLY A 1 3.83 -5.60 11.23
N SER A 2 3.97 -6.82 10.71
CA SER A 2 5.18 -7.65 10.86
C SER A 2 6.45 -6.96 10.32
N SER A 3 6.35 -6.36 9.14
CA SER A 3 7.45 -5.62 8.48
C SER A 3 8.00 -4.47 9.34
N ALA A 4 7.13 -3.79 10.10
CA ALA A 4 7.54 -2.69 10.97
C ALA A 4 8.45 -3.14 12.11
N ILE A 5 8.25 -4.36 12.62
CA ILE A 5 9.10 -4.94 13.67
C ILE A 5 10.51 -5.21 13.11
N VAL A 6 10.58 -5.78 11.91
CA VAL A 6 11.86 -6.04 11.22
C VAL A 6 12.56 -4.71 10.88
N CYS A 7 11.83 -3.71 10.41
CA CYS A 7 12.36 -2.36 10.14
C CYS A 7 12.91 -1.68 11.41
N ALA A 8 12.20 -1.81 12.54
CA ALA A 8 12.67 -1.29 13.83
C ALA A 8 13.94 -2.01 14.29
N ALA A 9 13.98 -3.34 14.18
CA ALA A 9 15.15 -4.14 14.51
C ALA A 9 16.38 -3.73 13.68
N LEU A 10 16.24 -3.63 12.34
CA LEU A 10 17.30 -3.14 11.47
C LEU A 10 17.75 -1.73 11.89
N SER A 11 16.81 -0.83 12.17
CA SER A 11 17.13 0.54 12.59
C SER A 11 17.97 0.56 13.87
N CYS A 12 17.60 -0.23 14.88
CA CYS A 12 18.38 -0.36 16.11
C CYS A 12 19.78 -0.91 15.85
N LEU A 13 19.93 -1.92 14.98
CA LEU A 13 21.23 -2.49 14.63
C LEU A 13 22.13 -1.46 13.91
N LEU A 14 21.56 -0.71 12.95
CA LEU A 14 22.29 0.33 12.23
C LEU A 14 22.84 1.42 13.16
N ASP A 15 22.07 1.79 14.19
CA ASP A 15 22.47 2.78 15.18
C ASP A 15 23.46 2.21 16.20
N PHE A 16 23.20 1.01 16.70
CA PHE A 16 24.06 0.32 17.66
C PHE A 16 25.47 0.11 17.11
N TYR A 17 25.58 -0.34 15.86
CA TYR A 17 26.87 -0.52 15.19
C TYR A 17 27.40 0.77 14.53
N GLN A 18 26.66 1.89 14.61
CA GLN A 18 27.02 3.18 14.03
C GLN A 18 27.25 3.16 12.50
N VAL A 19 26.60 2.23 11.79
CA VAL A 19 26.76 2.02 10.34
C VAL A 19 25.62 2.59 9.50
N ARG A 20 24.64 3.29 10.11
CA ARG A 20 23.48 3.85 9.37
C ARG A 20 23.88 4.66 8.13
N HIS A 21 24.96 5.44 8.23
CA HIS A 21 25.45 6.28 7.14
C HIS A 21 26.09 5.49 5.98
N LEU A 22 26.52 4.24 6.24
CA LEU A 22 27.10 3.35 5.23
C LEU A 22 26.01 2.63 4.40
N ILE A 23 24.81 2.48 4.97
CA ILE A 23 23.68 1.80 4.33
C ILE A 23 22.71 2.86 3.81
N LYS A 24 22.76 3.09 2.49
CA LYS A 24 21.89 4.03 1.77
C LYS A 24 20.41 3.79 2.08
N VAL A 25 19.60 4.84 2.16
CA VAL A 25 18.22 4.70 2.65
C VAL A 25 17.35 3.87 1.70
N GLU A 26 17.57 4.01 0.40
CA GLU A 26 16.95 3.25 -0.70
C GLU A 26 17.23 1.73 -0.68
N VAL A 27 18.31 1.25 -0.07
CA VAL A 27 18.61 -0.20 -0.01
C VAL A 27 18.07 -0.88 1.26
N ARG A 28 17.79 -0.12 2.33
CA ARG A 28 17.26 -0.67 3.59
C ARG A 28 15.93 -1.43 3.42
N PRO A 29 14.98 -0.98 2.58
CA PRO A 29 13.78 -1.75 2.22
C PRO A 29 14.08 -3.20 1.80
N ASN A 30 15.12 -3.41 1.00
CA ASN A 30 15.50 -4.73 0.51
C ASN A 30 16.08 -5.61 1.63
N HIS A 31 16.94 -5.07 2.50
CA HIS A 31 17.47 -5.84 3.63
C HIS A 31 16.36 -6.34 4.57
N ILE A 32 15.31 -5.53 4.77
CA ILE A 32 14.12 -5.93 5.54
C ILE A 32 13.37 -7.06 4.81
N LEU A 33 13.26 -6.98 3.48
CA LEU A 33 12.61 -8.01 2.66
C LEU A 33 13.37 -9.33 2.65
N ASP A 34 14.69 -9.27 2.54
CA ASP A 34 15.53 -10.46 2.51
C ASP A 34 15.47 -11.19 3.86
N ALA A 35 15.52 -10.45 4.97
CA ALA A 35 15.33 -11.03 6.31
C ALA A 35 13.96 -11.72 6.47
N GLU A 36 12.88 -11.11 5.99
CA GLU A 36 11.56 -11.76 6.03
C GLU A 36 11.48 -13.00 5.14
N ARG A 37 12.12 -12.98 3.97
CA ARG A 37 12.19 -14.13 3.06
C ARG A 37 12.96 -15.30 3.67
N GLU A 38 14.08 -15.02 4.34
CA GLU A 38 14.84 -16.02 5.09
C GLU A 38 14.01 -16.66 6.21
N LEU A 39 13.08 -15.91 6.80
CA LEU A 39 12.11 -16.42 7.78
C LEU A 39 10.90 -17.13 7.13
N GLY A 40 10.86 -17.27 5.82
CA GLY A 40 9.77 -17.91 5.08
C GLY A 40 8.48 -17.08 4.99
N ILE A 41 8.56 -15.77 5.26
CA ILE A 41 7.40 -14.87 5.23
C ILE A 41 7.17 -14.37 3.80
N VAL A 42 5.97 -14.60 3.27
CA VAL A 42 5.54 -14.02 1.99
C VAL A 42 5.20 -12.55 2.20
N ALA A 43 5.96 -11.66 1.55
CA ALA A 43 5.81 -10.22 1.73
C ALA A 43 5.85 -9.44 0.40
N GLY A 44 5.14 -8.30 0.38
CA GLY A 44 5.17 -7.32 -0.70
C GLY A 44 6.28 -6.28 -0.53
N LEU A 45 6.45 -5.43 -1.53
CA LEU A 45 7.55 -4.45 -1.57
C LEU A 45 7.29 -3.17 -0.76
N GLN A 46 6.04 -2.70 -0.70
CA GLN A 46 5.73 -1.32 -0.28
C GLN A 46 5.92 -1.04 1.22
N ASP A 47 5.59 -1.99 2.11
CA ASP A 47 5.46 -1.72 3.55
C ASP A 47 6.78 -1.23 4.16
N ARG A 48 7.88 -1.91 3.83
CA ARG A 48 9.23 -1.57 4.27
C ARG A 48 9.71 -0.21 3.75
N VAL A 49 9.29 0.20 2.55
CA VAL A 49 9.62 1.51 2.00
C VAL A 49 8.93 2.59 2.84
N ALA A 50 7.62 2.46 3.09
CA ALA A 50 6.88 3.39 3.93
C ALA A 50 7.49 3.51 5.35
N GLN A 51 7.87 2.37 5.94
CA GLN A 51 8.44 2.32 7.29
C GLN A 51 9.84 2.93 7.38
N VAL A 52 10.69 2.72 6.38
CA VAL A 52 12.04 3.29 6.33
C VAL A 52 12.01 4.80 6.06
N TYR A 53 11.11 5.24 5.17
CA TYR A 53 11.10 6.62 4.71
C TYR A 53 10.33 7.56 5.64
N GLY A 54 9.24 7.07 6.24
CA GLY A 54 8.30 7.86 7.03
C GLY A 54 7.54 8.90 6.19
N GLY A 55 6.53 9.52 6.79
CA GLY A 55 5.74 10.58 6.14
C GLY A 55 4.95 10.10 4.91
N LEU A 56 4.86 10.94 3.89
CA LEU A 56 4.23 10.63 2.60
C LEU A 56 5.29 10.24 1.57
N VAL A 57 5.11 9.10 0.91
CA VAL A 57 6.09 8.56 -0.04
C VAL A 57 5.37 8.07 -1.29
N TYR A 58 5.82 8.55 -2.45
CA TYR A 58 5.50 7.95 -3.73
C TYR A 58 6.55 6.89 -4.07
N MET A 59 6.10 5.72 -4.51
CA MET A 59 6.97 4.57 -4.77
C MET A 59 6.69 4.06 -6.19
N ASP A 60 7.74 3.94 -6.99
CA ASP A 60 7.69 3.29 -8.30
C ASP A 60 8.57 2.04 -8.31
N PHE A 61 7.96 0.89 -8.56
CA PHE A 61 8.61 -0.41 -8.66
C PHE A 61 8.80 -0.83 -10.13
N ASN A 62 8.99 0.13 -11.03
CA ASN A 62 9.23 -0.13 -12.44
C ASN A 62 10.41 -1.10 -12.62
N LYS A 63 10.17 -2.17 -13.39
CA LYS A 63 11.15 -3.23 -13.60
C LYS A 63 12.49 -2.72 -14.13
N LYS A 64 12.50 -1.80 -15.09
CA LYS A 64 13.74 -1.27 -15.67
C LYS A 64 14.60 -0.58 -14.61
N HIS A 65 13.98 0.26 -13.78
CA HIS A 65 14.68 0.96 -12.71
C HIS A 65 15.19 -0.02 -11.65
N MET A 66 14.36 -0.99 -11.25
CA MET A 66 14.77 -2.01 -10.28
C MET A 66 15.91 -2.90 -10.79
N ASP A 67 15.91 -3.26 -12.09
CA ASP A 67 16.98 -4.05 -12.70
C ASP A 67 18.31 -3.26 -12.78
N GLU A 68 18.24 -1.93 -12.94
CA GLU A 68 19.41 -1.04 -13.05
C GLU A 68 20.01 -0.66 -11.68
N PHE A 69 19.17 -0.33 -10.69
CA PHE A 69 19.60 0.23 -9.41
C PHE A 69 19.45 -0.75 -8.23
N GLY A 70 18.74 -1.86 -8.42
CA GLY A 70 18.49 -2.85 -7.37
C GLY A 70 17.40 -2.46 -6.36
N HIS A 71 16.76 -1.31 -6.50
CA HIS A 71 15.66 -0.82 -5.66
C HIS A 71 14.64 -0.05 -6.51
N GLY A 72 13.48 0.28 -5.94
CA GLY A 72 12.50 1.15 -6.61
C GLY A 72 12.86 2.63 -6.51
N ASP A 73 12.16 3.48 -7.26
CA ASP A 73 12.28 4.93 -7.14
C ASP A 73 11.34 5.42 -6.02
N TYR A 74 11.92 6.06 -5.01
CA TYR A 74 11.22 6.42 -3.77
C TYR A 74 11.32 7.93 -3.53
N ILE A 75 10.19 8.62 -3.69
CA ILE A 75 10.12 10.07 -3.62
C ILE A 75 9.38 10.47 -2.35
N ARG A 76 10.09 11.11 -1.41
CA ARG A 76 9.44 11.79 -0.26
C ARG A 76 8.60 12.95 -0.78
N MET A 77 7.37 13.01 -0.32
CA MET A 77 6.45 14.10 -0.61
C MET A 77 6.17 14.87 0.67
N ASP A 78 5.73 16.12 0.50
CA ASP A 78 5.28 16.94 1.61
C ASP A 78 4.00 16.35 2.22
N VAL A 79 4.01 16.16 3.54
CA VAL A 79 2.88 15.61 4.30
C VAL A 79 1.70 16.57 4.31
N ASP A 80 1.94 17.87 4.14
CA ASP A 80 0.91 18.91 4.09
C ASP A 80 0.05 18.85 2.80
N LEU A 81 0.42 17.98 1.85
CA LEU A 81 -0.42 17.63 0.70
C LEU A 81 -1.60 16.72 1.08
N LEU A 82 -1.51 16.00 2.20
CA LEU A 82 -2.58 15.10 2.62
C LEU A 82 -3.77 15.91 3.16
N PRO A 83 -5.00 15.66 2.68
CA PRO A 83 -6.17 16.17 3.38
C PRO A 83 -6.35 15.45 4.72
N PRO A 84 -7.25 15.93 5.59
CA PRO A 84 -7.67 15.16 6.76
C PRO A 84 -8.19 13.77 6.35
N LEU A 85 -7.58 12.73 6.91
CA LEU A 85 -7.95 11.34 6.72
C LEU A 85 -8.42 10.74 8.05
N TYR A 86 -9.44 9.90 8.00
CA TYR A 86 -9.96 9.18 9.15
C TYR A 86 -9.66 7.69 9.02
N LEU A 87 -9.51 7.01 10.15
CA LEU A 87 -9.29 5.58 10.21
C LEU A 87 -10.49 4.91 10.86
N ILE A 88 -11.06 3.93 10.18
CA ILE A 88 -12.01 3.00 10.79
C ILE A 88 -11.33 1.65 10.86
N TYR A 89 -11.39 1.00 12.01
CA TYR A 89 -10.85 -0.34 12.21
C TYR A 89 -11.88 -1.24 12.85
N ALA A 90 -11.79 -2.52 12.54
CA ALA A 90 -12.58 -3.56 13.16
C ALA A 90 -11.63 -4.64 13.66
N GLU A 91 -11.91 -5.18 14.84
CA GLU A 91 -11.18 -6.30 15.40
C GLU A 91 -11.59 -7.58 14.67
N ASN A 92 -11.00 -7.79 13.49
CA ASN A 92 -11.31 -8.88 12.60
C ASN A 92 -10.01 -9.60 12.19
N PRO A 93 -9.72 -10.79 12.73
CA PRO A 93 -8.53 -11.54 12.34
C PRO A 93 -8.68 -11.98 10.87
N SER A 94 -7.94 -11.34 9.96
CA SER A 94 -7.87 -11.74 8.55
C SER A 94 -6.58 -12.53 8.27
N ASP A 95 -6.71 -13.69 7.62
CA ASP A 95 -5.57 -14.46 7.12
C ASP A 95 -5.18 -13.94 5.73
N SER A 96 -4.32 -12.92 5.69
CA SER A 96 -3.92 -12.28 4.44
C SER A 96 -3.14 -13.20 3.49
N GLY A 97 -2.53 -14.28 3.99
CA GLY A 97 -1.67 -15.16 3.20
C GLY A 97 -2.42 -15.91 2.10
N LYS A 98 -3.58 -16.48 2.44
CA LYS A 98 -4.42 -17.25 1.49
C LYS A 98 -5.13 -16.37 0.46
N VAL A 99 -5.47 -15.14 0.85
CA VAL A 99 -6.15 -14.17 -0.02
C VAL A 99 -5.25 -13.70 -1.17
N HIS A 100 -3.95 -13.52 -0.91
CA HIS A 100 -2.99 -13.03 -1.90
C HIS A 100 -2.48 -14.10 -2.89
N SER A 101 -2.52 -15.38 -2.54
CA SER A 101 -2.01 -16.45 -3.42
C SER A 101 -2.81 -16.60 -4.71
N THR A 102 -4.14 -16.46 -4.68
CA THR A 102 -4.99 -16.69 -5.85
C THR A 102 -4.80 -15.63 -6.93
N VAL A 103 -4.74 -14.34 -6.55
CA VAL A 103 -4.49 -13.25 -7.50
C VAL A 103 -3.12 -13.39 -8.15
N ARG A 104 -2.09 -13.78 -7.36
CA ARG A 104 -0.74 -14.03 -7.90
C ARG A 104 -0.72 -15.19 -8.88
N GLN A 105 -1.43 -16.29 -8.58
CA GLN A 105 -1.52 -17.44 -9.49
C GLN A 105 -2.19 -17.05 -10.81
N ARG A 106 -3.32 -16.33 -10.76
CA ARG A 106 -4.01 -15.83 -11.95
C ARG A 106 -3.11 -14.94 -12.82
N TRP A 107 -2.34 -14.06 -12.17
CA TRP A 107 -1.35 -13.24 -12.88
C TRP A 107 -0.26 -14.10 -13.57
N LEU A 108 0.28 -15.12 -12.88
CA LEU A 108 1.32 -15.99 -13.43
C LEU A 108 0.86 -16.82 -14.64
N ILE A 109 -0.42 -17.17 -14.72
CA ILE A 109 -0.99 -17.88 -15.87
C ILE A 109 -1.48 -16.95 -16.99
N GLY A 110 -1.23 -15.64 -16.88
CA GLY A 110 -1.55 -14.68 -17.93
C GLY A 110 -3.03 -14.25 -17.99
N ASP A 111 -3.75 -14.28 -16.86
CA ASP A 111 -5.13 -13.80 -16.79
C ASP A 111 -5.20 -12.29 -17.15
N GLU A 112 -5.75 -11.99 -18.33
CA GLU A 112 -5.84 -10.64 -18.89
C GLU A 112 -6.59 -9.67 -17.98
N PHE A 113 -7.63 -10.15 -17.29
CA PHE A 113 -8.41 -9.32 -16.36
C PHE A 113 -7.55 -8.91 -15.16
N ILE A 114 -6.75 -9.81 -14.60
CA ILE A 114 -5.85 -9.49 -13.50
C ILE A 114 -4.72 -8.56 -13.95
N ILE A 115 -4.12 -8.81 -15.12
CA ILE A 115 -3.04 -7.97 -15.65
C ILE A 115 -3.54 -6.53 -15.87
N SER A 116 -4.63 -6.35 -16.61
CA SER A 116 -5.20 -5.03 -16.88
C SER A 116 -5.66 -4.32 -15.60
N SER A 117 -6.25 -5.04 -14.64
CA SER A 117 -6.63 -4.47 -13.33
C SER A 117 -5.41 -3.98 -12.55
N MET A 118 -4.29 -4.71 -12.59
CA MET A 118 -3.05 -4.30 -11.92
C MET A 118 -2.42 -3.07 -12.59
N GLU A 119 -2.48 -2.96 -13.91
CA GLU A 119 -2.07 -1.76 -14.66
C GLU A 119 -2.93 -0.55 -14.26
N GLU A 120 -4.24 -0.74 -14.11
CA GLU A 120 -5.13 0.33 -13.65
C GLU A 120 -4.83 0.74 -12.19
N VAL A 121 -4.51 -0.21 -11.31
CA VAL A 121 -4.05 0.09 -9.94
C VAL A 121 -2.77 0.94 -9.95
N ALA A 122 -1.80 0.64 -10.82
CA ALA A 122 -0.59 1.44 -10.96
C ALA A 122 -0.91 2.86 -11.48
N LYS A 123 -1.82 2.98 -12.46
CA LYS A 123 -2.28 4.27 -12.98
C LYS A 123 -2.97 5.11 -11.91
N ILE A 124 -3.80 4.50 -11.06
CA ILE A 124 -4.46 5.18 -9.94
C ILE A 124 -3.43 5.78 -8.96
N ALA A 125 -2.32 5.10 -8.70
CA ALA A 125 -1.27 5.65 -7.84
C ALA A 125 -0.61 6.89 -8.46
N LEU A 126 -0.34 6.85 -9.78
CA LEU A 126 0.20 7.98 -10.52
C LEU A 126 -0.78 9.17 -10.54
N GLU A 127 -2.05 8.93 -10.92
CA GLU A 127 -3.08 9.97 -10.92
C GLU A 127 -3.35 10.52 -9.51
N GLY A 128 -3.26 9.66 -8.49
CA GLY A 128 -3.44 10.05 -7.08
C GLY A 128 -2.36 10.99 -6.58
N ARG A 129 -1.11 10.78 -6.99
CA ARG A 129 -0.01 11.71 -6.73
C ARG A 129 -0.30 13.08 -7.33
N THR A 130 -0.73 13.13 -8.59
CA THR A 130 -1.10 14.39 -9.25
C THR A 130 -2.25 15.08 -8.53
N ALA A 131 -3.32 14.33 -8.19
CA ALA A 131 -4.46 14.88 -7.46
C ALA A 131 -4.09 15.45 -6.08
N LEU A 132 -3.13 14.85 -5.37
CA LEU A 132 -2.60 15.40 -4.11
C LEU A 132 -1.84 16.73 -4.33
N ILE A 133 -0.96 16.77 -5.34
CA ILE A 133 -0.17 17.97 -5.66
C ILE A 133 -1.08 19.14 -6.08
N GLU A 134 -2.07 18.85 -6.92
CA GLU A 134 -3.02 19.84 -7.44
C GLU A 134 -4.15 20.16 -6.46
N LYS A 135 -4.22 19.44 -5.33
CA LYS A 135 -5.31 19.52 -4.34
C LYS A 135 -6.69 19.25 -4.95
N ASP A 136 -6.75 18.40 -5.97
CA ASP A 136 -8.01 17.93 -6.56
C ASP A 136 -8.63 16.83 -5.68
N HIS A 137 -9.32 17.29 -4.64
CA HIS A 137 -10.01 16.44 -3.69
C HIS A 137 -11.13 15.60 -4.33
N THR A 138 -11.77 16.08 -5.38
CA THR A 138 -12.83 15.33 -6.08
C THR A 138 -12.22 14.14 -6.81
N LYS A 139 -11.13 14.36 -7.54
CA LYS A 139 -10.40 13.30 -8.22
C LYS A 139 -9.78 12.31 -7.23
N LEU A 140 -9.18 12.80 -6.14
CA LEU A 140 -8.62 11.94 -5.09
C LEU A 140 -9.69 10.99 -4.50
N ALA A 141 -10.86 11.53 -4.15
CA ALA A 141 -11.98 10.73 -3.63
C ALA A 141 -12.43 9.65 -4.64
N SER A 142 -12.57 10.02 -5.92
CA SER A 142 -12.91 9.08 -7.00
C SER A 142 -11.86 7.97 -7.15
N LEU A 143 -10.58 8.33 -7.13
CA LEU A 143 -9.47 7.37 -7.24
C LEU A 143 -9.38 6.41 -6.04
N MET A 144 -9.60 6.91 -4.83
CA MET A 144 -9.68 6.07 -3.63
C MET A 144 -10.79 5.03 -3.77
N ASN A 145 -11.98 5.45 -4.23
CA ASN A 145 -13.08 4.53 -4.41
C ASN A 145 -12.79 3.49 -5.50
N ARG A 146 -12.30 3.94 -6.65
CA ARG A 146 -11.94 3.05 -7.77
C ARG A 146 -10.88 2.02 -7.38
N ASN A 147 -9.91 2.41 -6.54
CA ASN A 147 -8.89 1.48 -6.05
C ASN A 147 -9.49 0.32 -5.26
N PHE A 148 -10.47 0.61 -4.38
CA PHE A 148 -11.17 -0.44 -3.65
C PHE A 148 -12.04 -1.29 -4.59
N ASP A 149 -12.72 -0.68 -5.56
CA ASP A 149 -13.56 -1.42 -6.50
C ASP A 149 -12.74 -2.43 -7.30
N LEU A 150 -11.57 -2.03 -7.80
CA LEU A 150 -10.61 -2.94 -8.46
C LEU A 150 -10.16 -4.06 -7.53
N ARG A 151 -9.85 -3.72 -6.27
CA ARG A 151 -9.48 -4.74 -5.27
C ARG A 151 -10.61 -5.74 -5.08
N ARG A 152 -11.85 -5.29 -4.93
CA ARG A 152 -13.02 -6.16 -4.78
C ARG A 152 -13.24 -7.03 -6.01
N GLN A 153 -13.08 -6.48 -7.21
CA GLN A 153 -13.20 -7.24 -8.46
C GLN A 153 -12.10 -8.31 -8.62
N MET A 154 -10.85 -8.02 -8.22
CA MET A 154 -9.74 -8.96 -8.33
C MET A 154 -9.80 -10.09 -7.29
N PHE A 155 -10.14 -9.76 -6.05
CA PHE A 155 -10.06 -10.69 -4.91
C PHE A 155 -11.38 -11.39 -4.60
N GLY A 156 -12.52 -10.75 -4.88
CA GLY A 156 -13.86 -11.25 -4.54
C GLY A 156 -14.25 -11.02 -3.08
N ASP A 157 -15.56 -11.03 -2.82
CA ASP A 157 -16.14 -10.65 -1.53
C ASP A 157 -15.75 -11.61 -0.40
N ASP A 158 -15.69 -12.92 -0.68
CA ASP A 158 -15.29 -13.94 0.29
C ASP A 158 -13.88 -13.69 0.83
N ALA A 159 -12.98 -13.25 -0.05
CA ALA A 159 -11.60 -12.99 0.31
C ALA A 159 -11.43 -11.65 1.05
N LEU A 160 -12.28 -10.65 0.77
CA LEU A 160 -12.26 -9.37 1.47
C LEU A 160 -12.99 -9.42 2.81
N GLY A 161 -14.01 -10.27 2.94
CA GLY A 161 -14.82 -10.44 4.15
C GLY A 161 -15.88 -9.34 4.33
N ALA A 162 -17.09 -9.76 4.70
CA ALA A 162 -18.26 -8.89 4.80
C ALA A 162 -18.07 -7.67 5.71
N VAL A 163 -17.41 -7.85 6.87
CA VAL A 163 -17.13 -6.75 7.80
C VAL A 163 -16.24 -5.68 7.18
N ASN A 164 -15.19 -6.08 6.44
CA ASN A 164 -14.29 -5.12 5.82
C ASN A 164 -14.96 -4.38 4.66
N ILE A 165 -15.81 -5.06 3.90
CA ILE A 165 -16.61 -4.45 2.84
C ILE A 165 -17.58 -3.43 3.46
N GLU A 166 -18.31 -3.79 4.51
CA GLU A 166 -19.27 -2.89 5.14
C GLU A 166 -18.59 -1.64 5.72
N MET A 167 -17.36 -1.74 6.26
CA MET A 167 -16.58 -0.57 6.69
C MET A 167 -16.37 0.45 5.56
N VAL A 168 -16.18 -0.01 4.32
CA VAL A 168 -16.05 0.87 3.15
C VAL A 168 -17.40 1.40 2.71
N GLU A 169 -18.40 0.53 2.61
CA GLU A 169 -19.72 0.88 2.08
C GLU A 169 -20.46 1.88 2.99
N VAL A 170 -20.35 1.76 4.32
CA VAL A 170 -21.09 2.62 5.25
C VAL A 170 -20.71 4.09 5.11
N VAL A 171 -19.41 4.37 4.88
CA VAL A 171 -18.92 5.75 4.71
C VAL A 171 -19.18 6.28 3.30
N ARG A 172 -19.22 5.39 2.29
CA ARG A 172 -19.63 5.76 0.93
C ARG A 172 -21.09 6.19 0.87
N ARG A 173 -21.99 5.56 1.64
CA ARG A 173 -23.41 5.93 1.73
C ARG A 173 -23.63 7.38 2.19
N VAL A 174 -22.68 7.95 2.93
CA VAL A 174 -22.73 9.35 3.39
C VAL A 174 -21.86 10.30 2.56
N GLY A 175 -21.34 9.85 1.41
CA GLY A 175 -20.59 10.68 0.46
C GLY A 175 -19.09 10.77 0.70
N ALA A 176 -18.53 10.00 1.65
CA ALA A 176 -17.08 9.90 1.82
C ALA A 176 -16.47 8.87 0.86
N ALA A 177 -15.19 9.04 0.53
CA ALA A 177 -14.40 8.03 -0.16
C ALA A 177 -13.70 7.12 0.85
N SER A 178 -13.57 5.83 0.51
CA SER A 178 -12.88 4.89 1.38
C SER A 178 -12.26 3.73 0.62
N LYS A 179 -11.15 3.24 1.17
CA LYS A 179 -10.43 2.06 0.70
C LYS A 179 -9.65 1.41 1.84
N PHE A 180 -9.19 0.18 1.60
CA PHE A 180 -8.35 -0.52 2.57
C PHE A 180 -6.99 0.14 2.76
N THR A 181 -6.46 0.07 3.97
CA THR A 181 -5.08 0.49 4.31
C THR A 181 -4.05 -0.63 4.08
N GLY A 182 -4.51 -1.84 3.77
CA GLY A 182 -3.69 -3.03 3.58
C GLY A 182 -4.54 -4.24 3.20
N SER A 183 -4.28 -5.39 3.84
CA SER A 183 -4.97 -6.65 3.57
C SER A 183 -6.38 -6.76 4.17
N GLY A 184 -6.70 -5.99 5.22
CA GLY A 184 -8.00 -5.96 5.89
C GLY A 184 -7.88 -5.42 7.33
N GLY A 185 -8.99 -5.37 8.06
CA GLY A 185 -9.02 -4.95 9.48
C GLY A 185 -9.04 -3.43 9.71
N ALA A 186 -8.68 -2.65 8.70
CA ALA A 186 -8.84 -1.20 8.73
C ALA A 186 -9.05 -0.59 7.34
N VAL A 187 -9.75 0.53 7.30
CA VAL A 187 -10.01 1.33 6.10
C VAL A 187 -9.69 2.79 6.36
N VAL A 188 -9.16 3.47 5.35
CA VAL A 188 -8.94 4.91 5.38
C VAL A 188 -10.14 5.60 4.72
N VAL A 189 -10.60 6.67 5.34
CA VAL A 189 -11.76 7.44 4.91
C VAL A 189 -11.33 8.87 4.61
N PHE A 190 -11.80 9.39 3.50
CA PHE A 190 -11.60 10.76 3.08
C PHE A 190 -12.95 11.42 2.82
N CYS A 191 -13.20 12.56 3.48
CA CYS A 191 -14.41 13.35 3.31
C CYS A 191 -14.11 14.58 2.42
N PRO A 192 -14.38 14.54 1.10
CA PRO A 192 -14.04 15.63 0.19
C PRO A 192 -14.87 16.89 0.43
N GLN A 193 -16.03 16.75 1.07
CA GLN A 193 -16.87 17.87 1.50
C GLN A 193 -16.82 17.94 3.03
N VAL A 194 -16.06 18.90 3.55
CA VAL A 194 -16.22 19.31 4.95
C VAL A 194 -17.46 20.18 4.98
N ARG A 195 -18.59 19.64 5.44
CA ARG A 195 -19.73 20.47 5.85
C ARG A 195 -19.46 21.09 7.20
#